data_AF-A0AAU1JRH6-F1
#
_entry.id   AF-A0AAU1JRH6-F1
#
_cell.length_a   1.000
_cell.length_b   1.000
_cell.length_c   1.000
_cell.angle_alpha   90.00
_cell.angle_beta   90.00
_cell.angle_gamma   90.00
#
_symmetry.space_group_name_H-M   'P 1'
#
loop_
_entity.id
_entity.type
_entity.pdbx_description
1 polymer ?
#
loop_
_entity_poly.entity_id
_entity_poly.type
_entity_poly.pdbx_seq_one_letter_code
_entity_poly.pdbx_strand_id
1 'polypeptide(L)'
;MNTDDVVRTFLDFYRERGHELITGSSLLPPPSDPVLFTTSGMHPLTPYLQGRPHPQGRRLVNVQRCLRTTDLDEIGDLTHLTVFDMLGSWSLGDYGHPQSLRWGYELLRDGFGIPREKVYVTVFGGDEQVGPDLESLHTWRELGVPVESTRDENWWSNGPVGPCGPDSEIFYWTGDGPPEGRPTTDSRWVEIWNHVHMRLERGEDGGLVPLRQVNVDTGMGLERLVSVLQGRRSVYETDVFEPWTRVLSTLWGLDERSLRIVCDHLRSSVVVIGEGVWPSNTGRGYVVRRLIRRVLTVLWRGDESRSLGDLPGELVGSGSVRGVLLEEEGRFGRLLERGRGVLSRPEFRGVLGDEEYRYLHDTYGLPRELVVGLLR
;
A
#
# COMPACT_ATOMS: atom_id res chain seq x y z
N MET A 1 0.18 -8.93 19.67
CA MET A 1 -0.85 -7.86 19.72
C MET A 1 -1.79 -8.08 18.53
N ASN A 2 -3.11 -7.98 18.69
CA ASN A 2 -4.04 -8.07 17.55
C ASN A 2 -4.13 -6.70 16.83
N THR A 3 -4.78 -6.66 15.67
CA THR A 3 -4.86 -5.43 14.85
C THR A 3 -5.54 -4.27 15.59
N ASP A 4 -6.62 -4.53 16.31
CA ASP A 4 -7.36 -3.49 17.05
C ASP A 4 -6.53 -2.90 18.19
N ASP A 5 -5.76 -3.73 18.88
CA ASP A 5 -4.83 -3.31 19.93
C ASP A 5 -3.71 -2.44 19.36
N VAL A 6 -3.18 -2.76 18.17
CA VAL A 6 -2.16 -1.95 17.49
C VAL A 6 -2.70 -0.57 17.13
N VAL A 7 -3.89 -0.52 16.51
CA VAL A 7 -4.56 0.73 16.16
C VAL A 7 -4.82 1.57 17.41
N ARG A 8 -5.38 0.98 18.45
CA ARG A 8 -5.68 1.68 19.71
C ARG A 8 -4.41 2.24 20.35
N THR A 9 -3.35 1.44 20.44
CA THR A 9 -2.06 1.86 21.01
C THR A 9 -1.47 3.05 20.25
N PHE A 10 -1.51 3.03 18.91
CA PHE A 10 -1.06 4.15 18.08
C PHE A 10 -1.88 5.42 18.30
N LEU A 11 -3.22 5.30 18.24
CA LEU A 11 -4.11 6.46 18.39
C LEU A 11 -4.01 7.07 19.78
N ASP A 12 -4.03 6.25 20.84
CA ASP A 12 -3.96 6.72 22.22
C ASP A 12 -2.61 7.43 22.50
N PHE A 13 -1.50 6.86 22.02
CA PHE A 13 -0.17 7.46 22.17
C PHE A 13 -0.08 8.89 21.62
N TYR A 14 -0.65 9.14 20.44
CA TYR A 14 -0.66 10.47 19.83
C TYR A 14 -1.71 11.39 20.44
N ARG A 15 -2.87 10.85 20.87
CA ARG A 15 -3.88 11.64 21.60
C ARG A 15 -3.35 12.17 22.93
N GLU A 16 -2.59 11.38 23.67
CA GLU A 16 -1.90 11.81 24.89
C GLU A 16 -0.90 12.94 24.64
N ARG A 17 -0.43 13.09 23.40
CA ARG A 17 0.46 14.17 22.93
C ARG A 17 -0.29 15.34 22.28
N GLY A 18 -1.61 15.34 22.38
CA GLY A 18 -2.48 16.42 21.92
C GLY A 18 -2.80 16.38 20.42
N HIS A 19 -2.66 15.21 19.77
CA HIS A 19 -3.14 15.04 18.41
C HIS A 19 -4.63 14.78 18.38
N GLU A 20 -5.34 15.49 17.51
CA GLU A 20 -6.76 15.30 17.27
C GLU A 20 -7.00 14.18 16.27
N LEU A 21 -7.94 13.28 16.58
CA LEU A 21 -8.35 12.20 15.69
C LEU A 21 -9.16 12.79 14.52
N ILE A 22 -8.68 12.58 13.31
CA ILE A 22 -9.37 12.99 12.07
C ILE A 22 -9.93 11.79 11.32
N THR A 23 -10.92 12.01 10.44
CA THR A 23 -11.49 10.93 9.62
C THR A 23 -10.50 10.44 8.56
N GLY A 24 -10.22 9.14 8.51
CA GLY A 24 -9.28 8.53 7.56
C GLY A 24 -9.87 7.39 6.70
N SER A 25 -11.17 7.13 6.72
CA SER A 25 -11.69 5.89 6.15
C SER A 25 -12.01 5.91 4.65
N SER A 26 -12.19 7.08 4.03
CA SER A 26 -12.57 7.15 2.60
C SER A 26 -11.38 6.86 1.69
N LEU A 27 -11.54 5.87 0.80
CA LEU A 27 -10.64 5.64 -0.33
C LEU A 27 -10.85 6.65 -1.46
N LEU A 28 -11.99 7.33 -1.47
CA LEU A 28 -12.40 8.19 -2.54
C LEU A 28 -12.05 9.64 -2.20
N PRO A 29 -11.04 10.23 -2.88
CA PRO A 29 -10.78 11.65 -2.75
C PRO A 29 -11.93 12.44 -3.41
N PRO A 30 -12.08 13.74 -3.05
CA PRO A 30 -13.06 14.63 -3.66
C PRO A 30 -12.98 14.61 -5.20
N PRO A 31 -14.08 14.84 -5.93
CA PRO A 31 -14.06 14.79 -7.40
C PRO A 31 -13.08 15.74 -8.09
N SER A 32 -12.64 16.80 -7.40
CA SER A 32 -11.66 17.77 -7.90
C SER A 32 -10.21 17.32 -7.76
N ASP A 33 -9.95 16.22 -7.06
CA ASP A 33 -8.61 15.71 -6.81
C ASP A 33 -8.07 14.98 -8.06
N PRO A 34 -6.82 15.23 -8.48
CA PRO A 34 -6.22 14.54 -9.62
C PRO A 34 -6.00 13.02 -9.38
N VAL A 35 -5.97 12.55 -8.14
CA VAL A 35 -5.74 11.13 -7.84
C VAL A 35 -7.03 10.30 -7.87
N LEU A 36 -6.94 9.08 -8.40
CA LEU A 36 -8.09 8.18 -8.46
C LEU A 36 -8.50 7.66 -7.07
N PHE A 37 -7.54 7.35 -6.22
CA PHE A 37 -7.75 6.85 -4.88
C PHE A 37 -6.78 7.52 -3.91
N THR A 38 -7.15 7.57 -2.64
CA THR A 38 -6.24 7.98 -1.56
C THR A 38 -5.11 6.95 -1.46
N THR A 39 -3.85 7.35 -1.69
CA THR A 39 -2.68 6.42 -1.68
C THR A 39 -1.81 6.58 -0.42
N SER A 40 -2.06 7.62 0.37
CA SER A 40 -1.37 7.92 1.64
C SER A 40 -2.28 8.68 2.60
N GLY A 41 -1.93 8.68 3.89
CA GLY A 41 -2.59 9.46 4.94
C GLY A 41 -2.59 10.97 4.69
N MET A 42 -1.58 11.48 4.00
CA MET A 42 -1.41 12.92 3.79
C MET A 42 -2.23 13.49 2.64
N HIS A 43 -2.73 12.65 1.70
CA HIS A 43 -3.45 13.13 0.51
C HIS A 43 -4.60 14.09 0.88
N PRO A 44 -5.54 13.73 1.78
CA PRO A 44 -6.61 14.64 2.22
C PRO A 44 -6.10 15.87 2.97
N LEU A 45 -4.85 15.83 3.44
CA LEU A 45 -4.22 16.88 4.22
C LEU A 45 -3.39 17.86 3.41
N THR A 46 -3.22 17.62 2.09
CA THR A 46 -2.41 18.46 1.19
C THR A 46 -2.65 19.97 1.36
N PRO A 47 -3.90 20.48 1.38
CA PRO A 47 -4.13 21.93 1.51
C PRO A 47 -3.60 22.48 2.84
N TYR A 48 -3.63 21.70 3.90
CA TYR A 48 -3.20 22.11 5.23
C TYR A 48 -1.70 22.05 5.38
N LEU A 49 -1.04 21.06 4.75
CA LEU A 49 0.41 20.98 4.64
C LEU A 49 0.98 22.18 3.86
N GLN A 50 0.23 22.71 2.88
CA GLN A 50 0.57 23.93 2.14
C GLN A 50 0.32 25.24 2.92
N GLY A 51 -0.16 25.17 4.17
CA GLY A 51 -0.31 26.34 5.04
C GLY A 51 -1.75 26.78 5.31
N ARG A 52 -2.76 26.07 4.80
CA ARG A 52 -4.15 26.31 5.22
C ARG A 52 -4.34 25.83 6.68
N PRO A 53 -4.96 26.61 7.57
CA PRO A 53 -5.31 26.10 8.90
C PRO A 53 -6.29 24.92 8.84
N HIS A 54 -6.02 23.85 9.58
CA HIS A 54 -6.94 22.73 9.73
C HIS A 54 -7.95 23.00 10.87
N PRO A 55 -9.25 22.69 10.70
CA PRO A 55 -10.27 23.00 11.69
C PRO A 55 -10.09 22.32 13.05
N GLN A 56 -9.40 21.17 13.08
CA GLN A 56 -9.09 20.43 14.31
C GLN A 56 -7.71 20.79 14.90
N GLY A 57 -7.10 21.89 14.49
CA GLY A 57 -5.81 22.34 15.04
C GLY A 57 -4.61 21.84 14.26
N ARG A 58 -3.44 21.75 14.91
CA ARG A 58 -2.14 21.61 14.24
C ARG A 58 -1.46 20.25 14.42
N ARG A 59 -2.04 19.38 15.24
CA ARG A 59 -1.55 18.02 15.51
C ARG A 59 -2.69 17.06 15.21
N LEU A 60 -2.49 16.16 14.26
CA LEU A 60 -3.57 15.30 13.75
C LEU A 60 -3.12 13.84 13.74
N VAL A 61 -4.02 12.91 13.99
CA VAL A 61 -3.74 11.46 13.93
C VAL A 61 -4.92 10.74 13.27
N ASN A 62 -4.66 9.70 12.48
CA ASN A 62 -5.71 8.81 12.00
C ASN A 62 -5.20 7.41 11.64
N VAL A 63 -6.13 6.58 11.18
CA VAL A 63 -5.87 5.41 10.36
C VAL A 63 -6.47 5.69 8.99
N GLN A 64 -5.62 5.88 7.99
CA GLN A 64 -6.04 6.15 6.62
C GLN A 64 -6.08 4.86 5.80
N ARG A 65 -7.23 4.58 5.19
CA ARG A 65 -7.29 3.53 4.17
C ARG A 65 -6.66 3.99 2.87
N CYS A 66 -5.72 3.22 2.35
CA CYS A 66 -4.97 3.54 1.14
C CYS A 66 -5.23 2.49 0.06
N LEU A 67 -5.18 2.90 -1.21
CA LEU A 67 -5.12 2.00 -2.36
C LEU A 67 -3.97 2.42 -3.27
N ARG A 68 -3.01 1.52 -3.52
CA ARG A 68 -1.89 1.77 -4.44
C ARG A 68 -1.98 0.89 -5.66
N THR A 69 -2.15 1.51 -6.83
CA THR A 69 -2.14 0.80 -8.11
C THR A 69 -0.74 0.59 -8.68
N THR A 70 0.25 1.31 -8.15
CA THR A 70 1.66 1.19 -8.49
C THR A 70 2.23 -0.16 -8.04
N ASP A 71 1.70 -0.69 -6.93
CA ASP A 71 2.25 -1.87 -6.25
C ASP A 71 1.56 -3.17 -6.72
N LEU A 72 0.80 -3.11 -7.83
CA LEU A 72 -0.05 -4.22 -8.28
C LEU A 72 0.74 -5.43 -8.78
N ASP A 73 1.96 -5.23 -9.25
CA ASP A 73 2.78 -6.29 -9.82
C ASP A 73 3.60 -7.02 -8.74
N GLU A 74 3.78 -6.38 -7.59
CA GLU A 74 4.41 -6.86 -6.37
C GLU A 74 3.46 -7.73 -5.54
N ILE A 75 2.14 -7.59 -5.74
CA ILE A 75 1.13 -8.38 -5.03
C ILE A 75 1.38 -9.88 -5.18
N GLY A 76 1.31 -10.59 -4.04
CA GLY A 76 1.70 -11.99 -3.92
C GLY A 76 3.09 -12.19 -3.35
N ASP A 77 3.85 -11.12 -3.08
CA ASP A 77 5.01 -11.16 -2.20
C ASP A 77 4.59 -11.27 -0.71
N LEU A 78 5.51 -10.99 0.22
CA LEU A 78 5.24 -11.10 1.65
C LEU A 78 4.72 -9.79 2.29
N THR A 79 4.78 -8.65 1.62
CA THR A 79 4.68 -7.32 2.26
C THR A 79 3.79 -6.30 1.57
N HIS A 80 3.46 -6.48 0.28
CA HIS A 80 2.66 -5.56 -0.51
C HIS A 80 1.19 -5.97 -0.56
N LEU A 81 0.33 -4.95 -0.53
CA LEU A 81 -1.12 -5.05 -0.55
C LEU A 81 -1.68 -3.96 -1.48
N THR A 82 -2.76 -4.26 -2.20
CA THR A 82 -3.42 -3.29 -3.07
C THR A 82 -4.13 -2.24 -2.23
N VAL A 83 -4.93 -2.69 -1.26
CA VAL A 83 -5.55 -1.86 -0.22
C VAL A 83 -4.87 -2.18 1.09
N PHE A 84 -4.53 -1.17 1.88
CA PHE A 84 -3.94 -1.33 3.21
C PHE A 84 -4.32 -0.14 4.09
N ASP A 85 -4.12 -0.26 5.39
CA ASP A 85 -4.37 0.84 6.32
C ASP A 85 -3.04 1.46 6.77
N MET A 86 -2.97 2.79 6.73
CA MET A 86 -1.80 3.58 7.11
C MET A 86 -2.08 4.32 8.41
N LEU A 87 -1.32 4.01 9.46
CA LEU A 87 -1.31 4.74 10.71
C LEU A 87 -0.55 6.05 10.49
N GLY A 88 -1.24 7.18 10.62
CA GLY A 88 -0.71 8.49 10.27
C GLY A 88 -0.73 9.48 11.42
N SER A 89 0.32 10.29 11.53
CA SER A 89 0.43 11.40 12.48
C SER A 89 1.04 12.62 11.79
N TRP A 90 0.52 13.81 12.10
CA TRP A 90 0.89 15.04 11.42
C TRP A 90 1.18 16.18 12.40
N SER A 91 2.22 16.95 12.05
CA SER A 91 2.51 18.27 12.62
C SER A 91 2.32 19.31 11.53
N LEU A 92 1.40 20.24 11.72
CA LEU A 92 1.14 21.36 10.81
C LEU A 92 1.82 22.63 11.35
N GLY A 93 3.16 22.66 11.24
CA GLY A 93 4.00 23.75 11.76
C GLY A 93 4.16 23.79 13.28
N ASP A 94 3.84 22.70 13.99
CA ASP A 94 3.81 22.68 15.46
C ASP A 94 5.14 22.19 16.06
N TYR A 95 5.41 20.88 15.97
CA TYR A 95 6.69 20.27 16.34
C TYR A 95 7.50 19.90 15.09
N GLY A 96 8.83 19.92 15.22
CA GLY A 96 9.77 19.59 14.15
C GLY A 96 10.13 18.11 14.07
N HIS A 97 10.97 17.78 13.09
CA HIS A 97 11.31 16.39 12.75
C HIS A 97 11.93 15.60 13.92
N PRO A 98 12.88 16.13 14.73
CA PRO A 98 13.47 15.38 15.84
C PRO A 98 12.47 14.93 16.89
N GLN A 99 11.44 15.73 17.15
CA GLN A 99 10.40 15.34 18.10
C GLN A 99 9.56 14.19 17.55
N SER A 100 9.29 14.20 16.24
CA SER A 100 8.62 13.09 15.55
C SER A 100 9.40 11.79 15.69
N LEU A 101 10.71 11.81 15.44
CA LEU A 101 11.57 10.62 15.54
C LEU A 101 11.66 10.10 16.97
N ARG A 102 11.80 10.98 17.98
CA ARG A 102 11.81 10.60 19.40
C ARG A 102 10.51 9.94 19.81
N TRP A 103 9.37 10.48 19.40
CA TRP A 103 8.06 9.89 19.67
C TRP A 103 7.83 8.59 18.91
N GLY A 104 8.23 8.51 17.63
CA GLY A 104 8.15 7.26 16.87
C GLY A 104 8.93 6.15 17.57
N TYR A 105 10.17 6.41 17.97
CA TYR A 105 10.99 5.44 18.68
C TYR A 105 10.43 5.06 20.06
N GLU A 106 9.92 6.04 20.81
CA GLU A 106 9.23 5.80 22.09
C GLU A 106 8.02 4.87 21.90
N LEU A 107 7.19 5.11 20.87
CA LEU A 107 6.05 4.25 20.59
C LEU A 107 6.48 2.82 20.23
N LEU A 108 7.50 2.66 19.38
CA LEU A 108 8.01 1.34 19.03
C LEU A 108 8.53 0.59 20.26
N ARG A 109 9.34 1.24 21.09
CA ARG A 109 9.97 0.63 22.27
C ARG A 109 8.98 0.36 23.38
N ASP A 110 8.21 1.37 23.79
CA ASP A 110 7.41 1.33 25.03
C ASP A 110 5.96 0.93 24.76
N GLY A 111 5.38 1.36 23.63
CA GLY A 111 4.01 1.01 23.26
C GLY A 111 3.90 -0.37 22.64
N PHE A 112 4.78 -0.69 21.68
CA PHE A 112 4.74 -1.97 20.97
C PHE A 112 5.73 -3.01 21.51
N GLY A 113 6.64 -2.63 22.41
CA GLY A 113 7.62 -3.55 22.98
C GLY A 113 8.67 -4.03 21.98
N ILE A 114 8.92 -3.28 20.92
CA ILE A 114 9.91 -3.65 19.89
C ILE A 114 11.32 -3.46 20.46
N PRO A 115 12.15 -4.52 20.46
CA PRO A 115 13.49 -4.42 21.00
C PRO A 115 14.41 -3.64 20.06
N ARG A 116 15.33 -2.86 20.62
CA ARG A 116 16.20 -1.93 19.87
C ARG A 116 17.04 -2.64 18.80
N GLU A 117 17.53 -3.84 19.08
CA GLU A 117 18.36 -4.63 18.15
C GLU A 117 17.60 -5.09 16.90
N LYS A 118 16.27 -4.99 16.90
CA LYS A 118 15.43 -5.25 15.74
C LYS A 118 15.13 -4.00 14.92
N VAL A 119 15.63 -2.83 15.31
CA VAL A 119 15.36 -1.55 14.65
C VAL A 119 16.61 -1.04 13.93
N TYR A 120 16.43 -0.61 12.69
CA TYR A 120 17.41 0.13 11.90
C TYR A 120 16.70 1.32 11.26
N VAL A 121 17.42 2.42 11.04
CA VAL A 121 16.83 3.60 10.40
C VAL A 121 17.67 4.09 9.22
N THR A 122 17.01 4.71 8.27
CA THR A 122 17.67 5.44 7.18
C THR A 122 17.34 6.92 7.27
N VAL A 123 18.23 7.74 6.72
CA VAL A 123 18.07 9.20 6.64
C VAL A 123 18.57 9.71 5.31
N PHE A 124 18.02 10.84 4.84
CA PHE A 124 18.50 11.48 3.62
C PHE A 124 19.97 11.94 3.74
N GLY A 125 20.81 11.44 2.83
CA GLY A 125 22.24 11.69 2.73
C GLY A 125 22.62 12.91 1.89
N GLY A 126 21.65 13.59 1.29
CA GLY A 126 21.87 14.77 0.47
C GLY A 126 22.06 14.46 -1.02
N ASP A 127 21.70 15.45 -1.85
CA ASP A 127 21.89 15.45 -3.30
C ASP A 127 22.49 16.79 -3.77
N GLU A 128 22.36 17.11 -5.06
CA GLU A 128 22.87 18.34 -5.65
C GLU A 128 22.10 19.61 -5.22
N GLN A 129 20.83 19.49 -4.80
CA GLN A 129 19.96 20.60 -4.44
C GLN A 129 19.79 20.77 -2.92
N VAL A 130 19.84 19.68 -2.16
CA VAL A 130 19.54 19.64 -0.73
C VAL A 130 20.64 18.88 0.01
N GLY A 131 21.21 19.51 1.04
CA GLY A 131 22.20 18.87 1.90
C GLY A 131 21.63 17.71 2.73
N PRO A 132 22.50 16.90 3.36
CA PRO A 132 22.09 15.78 4.20
C PRO A 132 21.18 16.21 5.36
N ASP A 133 20.26 15.33 5.76
CA ASP A 133 19.43 15.52 6.94
C ASP A 133 20.21 15.21 8.23
N LEU A 134 21.06 16.17 8.61
CA LEU A 134 21.87 16.09 9.83
C LEU A 134 21.02 16.10 11.11
N GLU A 135 19.81 16.65 11.05
CA GLU A 135 18.90 16.74 12.20
C GLU A 135 18.41 15.34 12.59
N SER A 136 17.96 14.57 11.61
CA SER A 136 17.56 13.17 11.78
C SER A 136 18.75 12.30 12.17
N LEU A 137 19.90 12.47 11.49
CA LEU A 137 21.11 11.72 11.78
C LEU A 137 21.57 11.88 13.24
N HIS A 138 21.60 13.12 13.74
CA HIS A 138 21.96 13.39 15.14
C HIS A 138 20.94 12.81 16.12
N THR A 139 19.64 12.98 15.84
CA THR A 139 18.58 12.47 16.71
C THR A 139 18.68 10.94 16.85
N TRP A 140 18.89 10.21 15.76
CA TRP A 140 19.02 8.75 15.83
C TRP A 140 20.28 8.28 16.54
N ARG A 141 21.40 9.01 16.39
CA ARG A 141 22.63 8.74 17.15
C ARG A 141 22.44 8.95 18.65
N GLU A 142 21.72 9.99 19.05
CA GLU A 142 21.36 10.23 20.47
C GLU A 142 20.48 9.12 21.04
N LEU A 143 19.51 8.64 20.25
CA LEU A 143 18.65 7.51 20.60
C LEU A 143 19.40 6.16 20.56
N GLY A 144 20.62 6.15 20.04
CA GLY A 144 21.47 4.98 19.88
C GLY A 144 20.96 3.99 18.83
N VAL A 145 20.11 4.38 17.89
CA VAL A 145 19.61 3.46 16.86
C VAL A 145 20.61 3.42 15.69
N PRO A 146 20.97 2.24 15.15
CA PRO A 146 21.80 2.14 13.95
C PRO A 146 21.18 2.90 12.78
N VAL A 147 21.97 3.77 12.13
CA VAL A 147 21.49 4.67 11.07
C VAL A 147 22.40 4.60 9.85
N GLU A 148 21.77 4.54 8.67
CA GLU A 148 22.41 4.64 7.36
C GLU A 148 21.93 5.89 6.62
N SER A 149 22.83 6.54 5.87
CA SER A 149 22.46 7.64 4.98
C SER A 149 22.32 7.13 3.56
N THR A 150 21.18 7.38 2.94
CA THR A 150 20.80 6.97 1.58
C THR A 150 20.50 8.20 0.73
N ARG A 151 20.07 8.07 -0.53
CA ARG A 151 19.72 9.24 -1.36
C ARG A 151 18.29 9.14 -1.82
N ASP A 152 18.08 8.47 -2.95
CA ASP A 152 16.82 8.43 -3.67
C ASP A 152 15.74 7.71 -2.84
N GLU A 153 16.15 6.82 -1.93
CA GLU A 153 15.27 6.09 -1.02
C GLU A 153 14.73 6.97 0.12
N ASN A 154 15.39 8.08 0.45
CA ASN A 154 14.98 8.94 1.56
C ASN A 154 14.57 10.35 1.13
N TRP A 155 13.72 10.39 0.11
CA TRP A 155 13.08 11.61 -0.36
C TRP A 155 11.60 11.34 -0.66
N TRP A 156 10.72 12.10 -0.03
CA TRP A 156 9.29 11.97 -0.24
C TRP A 156 8.71 13.20 -0.96
N SER A 157 7.79 12.98 -1.89
CA SER A 157 7.11 14.03 -2.65
C SER A 157 5.63 13.70 -2.86
N ASN A 158 4.76 14.71 -2.77
CA ASN A 158 3.31 14.57 -3.01
C ASN A 158 2.92 14.41 -4.49
N GLY A 159 3.88 14.03 -5.34
CA GLY A 159 3.77 14.03 -6.79
C GLY A 159 4.87 14.86 -7.47
N PRO A 160 4.69 15.19 -8.76
CA PRO A 160 5.70 15.90 -9.56
C PRO A 160 5.84 17.38 -9.18
N VAL A 161 4.84 17.95 -8.51
CA VAL A 161 4.79 19.35 -8.02
C VAL A 161 4.15 19.33 -6.64
N GLY A 162 4.57 20.25 -5.76
CA GLY A 162 3.96 20.45 -4.43
C GLY A 162 4.88 20.11 -3.26
N PRO A 163 4.30 19.93 -2.05
CA PRO A 163 5.06 19.68 -0.83
C PRO A 163 5.92 18.42 -0.91
N CYS A 164 7.17 18.54 -0.46
CA CYS A 164 8.16 17.47 -0.45
C CYS A 164 9.22 17.72 0.64
N GLY A 165 10.09 16.75 0.84
CA GLY A 165 11.25 16.90 1.70
C GLY A 165 12.00 15.60 1.95
N PRO A 166 13.13 15.69 2.67
CA PRO A 166 13.81 14.50 3.14
C PRO A 166 12.93 13.76 4.14
N ASP A 167 13.16 12.47 4.28
CA ASP A 167 12.50 11.66 5.26
C ASP A 167 13.49 10.78 6.04
N SER A 168 12.96 10.07 7.03
CA SER A 168 13.66 9.04 7.76
C SER A 168 12.75 7.84 7.94
N GLU A 169 13.20 6.69 7.43
CA GLU A 169 12.44 5.45 7.48
C GLU A 169 12.95 4.54 8.59
N ILE A 170 12.02 3.83 9.22
CA ILE A 170 12.28 2.87 10.29
C ILE A 170 12.01 1.47 9.75
N PHE A 171 13.03 0.62 9.89
CA PHE A 171 13.02 -0.77 9.45
C PHE A 171 13.03 -1.73 10.63
N TYR A 172 12.34 -2.85 10.46
CA TYR A 172 12.32 -3.95 11.40
C TYR A 172 13.01 -5.20 10.82
N TRP A 173 13.84 -5.85 11.64
CA TRP A 173 14.54 -7.07 11.25
C TRP A 173 13.66 -8.33 11.35
N THR A 174 13.26 -8.87 10.20
CA THR A 174 12.45 -10.11 10.11
C THR A 174 13.28 -11.38 9.93
N GLY A 175 14.60 -11.25 9.76
CA GLY A 175 15.50 -12.38 9.58
C GLY A 175 15.70 -13.22 10.86
N ASP A 176 16.12 -14.47 10.64
CA ASP A 176 16.60 -15.36 11.71
C ASP A 176 17.99 -14.89 12.17
N GLY A 177 18.22 -14.88 13.48
CA GLY A 177 19.49 -14.42 14.07
C GLY A 177 19.67 -12.89 14.10
N PRO A 178 20.86 -12.39 14.47
CA PRO A 178 21.18 -10.97 14.41
C PRO A 178 21.37 -10.49 12.97
N PRO A 179 21.06 -9.22 12.65
CA PRO A 179 21.28 -8.68 11.32
C PRO A 179 22.77 -8.55 10.99
N GLU A 180 23.16 -9.02 9.80
CA GLU A 180 24.51 -8.88 9.25
C GLU A 180 24.60 -7.78 8.18
N GLY A 181 23.47 -7.45 7.55
CA GLY A 181 23.34 -6.41 6.52
C GLY A 181 22.54 -5.19 6.99
N ARG A 182 22.39 -4.22 6.08
CA ARG A 182 21.64 -2.97 6.28
C ARG A 182 20.36 -2.98 5.45
N PRO A 183 19.40 -2.05 5.67
CA PRO A 183 18.19 -1.98 4.86
C PRO A 183 18.45 -1.96 3.34
N THR A 184 19.48 -1.23 2.90
CA THR A 184 19.86 -1.12 1.49
C THR A 184 20.49 -2.40 0.90
N THR A 185 20.95 -3.33 1.72
CA THR A 185 21.71 -4.52 1.28
C THR A 185 21.08 -5.85 1.68
N ASP A 186 20.03 -5.83 2.50
CA ASP A 186 19.37 -7.05 3.00
C ASP A 186 17.86 -6.85 3.10
N SER A 187 17.12 -7.55 2.23
CA SER A 187 15.66 -7.47 2.11
C SER A 187 14.89 -8.02 3.31
N ARG A 188 15.56 -8.62 4.29
CA ARG A 188 14.95 -9.04 5.56
C ARG A 188 14.67 -7.86 6.49
N TRP A 189 15.22 -6.68 6.20
CA TRP A 189 14.78 -5.42 6.79
C TRP A 189 13.49 -4.96 6.10
N VAL A 190 12.39 -4.97 6.85
CA VAL A 190 11.09 -4.51 6.35
C VAL A 190 10.84 -3.09 6.86
N GLU A 191 10.63 -2.16 5.94
CA GLU A 191 10.19 -0.80 6.25
C GLU A 191 8.81 -0.84 6.91
N ILE A 192 8.72 -0.32 8.14
CA ILE A 192 7.46 -0.29 8.91
C ILE A 192 6.90 1.11 9.03
N TRP A 193 7.73 2.16 9.01
CA TRP A 193 7.29 3.52 9.29
C TRP A 193 8.18 4.55 8.60
N ASN A 194 7.59 5.46 7.83
CA ASN A 194 8.28 6.62 7.26
C ASN A 194 7.90 7.90 8.01
N HIS A 195 8.89 8.71 8.40
CA HIS A 195 8.75 10.06 8.94
C HIS A 195 9.27 11.09 7.92
N VAL A 196 8.36 11.82 7.30
CA VAL A 196 8.66 12.82 6.27
C VAL A 196 8.80 14.21 6.88
N HIS A 197 9.92 14.88 6.60
CA HIS A 197 10.18 16.27 6.94
C HIS A 197 9.76 17.19 5.80
N MET A 198 8.46 17.43 5.67
CA MET A 198 7.93 18.30 4.63
C MET A 198 8.28 19.77 4.89
N ARG A 199 9.33 20.24 4.24
CA ARG A 199 9.89 21.60 4.41
C ARG A 199 10.13 22.33 3.09
N LEU A 200 9.93 21.67 1.95
CA LEU A 200 10.16 22.21 0.61
C LEU A 200 8.92 22.05 -0.27
N GLU A 201 8.81 22.89 -1.28
CA GLU A 201 7.81 22.81 -2.34
C GLU A 201 8.53 22.73 -3.68
N ARG A 202 8.18 21.71 -4.48
CA ARG A 202 8.71 21.52 -5.83
C ARG A 202 7.85 22.27 -6.83
N GLY A 203 8.46 23.17 -7.60
CA GLY A 203 7.84 23.88 -8.71
C GLY A 203 7.78 23.06 -10.01
N GLU A 204 7.09 23.56 -11.02
CA GLU A 204 6.98 22.92 -12.34
C GLU A 204 8.32 22.79 -13.07
N ASP A 205 9.27 23.68 -12.79
CA ASP A 205 10.64 23.65 -13.32
C ASP A 205 11.55 22.66 -12.57
N GLY A 206 11.01 21.96 -11.56
CA GLY A 206 11.74 21.03 -10.71
C GLY A 206 12.50 21.70 -9.56
N GLY A 207 12.52 23.03 -9.50
CA GLY A 207 13.18 23.80 -8.45
C GLY A 207 12.51 23.63 -7.09
N LEU A 208 13.31 23.72 -6.03
CA LEU A 208 12.87 23.54 -4.64
C LEU A 208 12.89 24.87 -3.89
N VAL A 209 11.75 25.25 -3.31
CA VAL A 209 11.62 26.45 -2.47
C VAL A 209 11.16 26.08 -1.05
N PRO A 210 11.58 26.81 -0.01
CA PRO A 210 11.09 26.56 1.35
C PRO A 210 9.58 26.70 1.47
N LEU A 211 8.92 25.76 2.15
CA LEU A 211 7.51 25.88 2.52
C LEU A 211 7.32 26.99 3.56
N ARG A 212 6.15 27.63 3.52
CA ARG A 212 5.76 28.66 4.51
C ARG A 212 5.71 28.13 5.95
N GLN A 213 5.41 26.83 6.08
CA GLN A 213 5.42 26.12 7.35
C GLN A 213 6.14 24.79 7.16
N VAL A 214 6.92 24.41 8.16
CA VAL A 214 7.60 23.11 8.19
C VAL A 214 6.67 22.10 8.84
N ASN A 215 6.39 21.01 8.15
CA ASN A 215 5.46 19.99 8.62
C ASN A 215 6.19 18.67 8.92
N VAL A 216 5.50 17.83 9.67
CA VAL A 216 5.80 16.41 9.79
C VAL A 216 4.61 15.65 9.23
N ASP A 217 4.89 14.68 8.37
CA ASP A 217 3.95 13.67 7.90
C ASP A 217 4.55 12.31 8.21
N THR A 218 3.82 11.44 8.90
CA THR A 218 4.29 10.08 9.16
C THR A 218 3.31 9.07 8.61
N GLY A 219 3.80 7.99 8.01
CA GLY A 219 2.98 6.88 7.55
C GLY A 219 3.57 5.54 7.96
N MET A 220 2.80 4.75 8.72
CA MET A 220 3.15 3.40 9.13
C MET A 220 2.16 2.40 8.57
N GLY A 221 2.63 1.39 7.85
CA GLY A 221 1.77 0.34 7.30
C GLY A 221 1.25 -0.56 8.42
N LEU A 222 -0.06 -0.53 8.68
CA LEU A 222 -0.68 -1.30 9.76
C LEU A 222 -0.40 -2.79 9.61
N GLU A 223 -0.65 -3.36 8.43
CA GLU A 223 -0.46 -4.80 8.20
C GLU A 223 1.00 -5.25 8.33
N ARG A 224 1.96 -4.39 7.93
CA ARG A 224 3.40 -4.67 8.13
C ARG A 224 3.74 -4.69 9.62
N LEU A 225 3.30 -3.69 10.37
CA LEU A 225 3.52 -3.64 11.82
C LEU A 225 2.85 -4.83 12.54
N VAL A 226 1.60 -5.13 12.21
CA VAL A 226 0.87 -6.26 12.79
C VAL A 226 1.57 -7.59 12.50
N SER A 227 2.04 -7.79 11.26
CA SER A 227 2.83 -8.99 10.89
C SER A 227 4.03 -9.15 11.81
N VAL A 228 4.79 -8.07 12.01
CA VAL A 228 5.96 -8.05 12.90
C VAL A 228 5.57 -8.36 14.35
N LEU A 229 4.56 -7.69 14.90
CA LEU A 229 4.13 -7.84 16.30
C LEU A 229 3.46 -9.18 16.61
N GLN A 230 3.05 -9.91 15.58
CA GLN A 230 2.52 -11.28 15.68
C GLN A 230 3.59 -12.34 15.38
N GLY A 231 4.83 -11.94 15.08
CA GLY A 231 5.90 -12.86 14.72
C GLY A 231 5.67 -13.58 13.39
N ARG A 232 4.92 -12.96 12.49
CA ARG A 232 4.58 -13.46 11.15
C ARG A 232 5.59 -12.98 10.12
N ARG A 233 5.82 -13.81 9.09
CA ARG A 233 6.72 -13.49 7.99
C ARG A 233 6.02 -12.77 6.85
N SER A 234 4.68 -12.78 6.86
CA SER A 234 3.87 -12.25 5.79
C SER A 234 2.68 -11.47 6.33
N VAL A 235 2.35 -10.35 5.69
CA VAL A 235 1.13 -9.58 5.97
C VAL A 235 -0.14 -10.42 5.82
N TYR A 236 -0.08 -11.48 5.00
CA TYR A 236 -1.18 -12.41 4.75
C TYR A 236 -1.39 -13.46 5.86
N GLU A 237 -0.47 -13.56 6.82
CA GLU A 237 -0.56 -14.45 7.98
C GLU A 237 -1.14 -13.74 9.23
N THR A 238 -1.49 -12.46 9.08
CA THR A 238 -2.07 -11.65 10.15
C THR A 238 -3.54 -12.01 10.40
N ASP A 239 -4.06 -11.59 11.55
CA ASP A 239 -5.48 -11.67 11.89
C ASP A 239 -6.38 -10.91 10.89
N VAL A 240 -5.85 -9.92 10.17
CA VAL A 240 -6.58 -9.22 9.10
C VAL A 240 -6.87 -10.13 7.90
N PHE A 241 -5.94 -11.04 7.58
CA PHE A 241 -6.05 -11.95 6.44
C PHE A 241 -6.49 -13.37 6.83
N GLU A 242 -6.49 -13.72 8.11
CA GLU A 242 -6.92 -15.04 8.60
C GLU A 242 -8.31 -15.47 8.08
N PRO A 243 -9.34 -14.60 8.06
CA PRO A 243 -10.65 -15.00 7.52
C PRO A 243 -10.59 -15.37 6.04
N TRP A 244 -9.75 -14.66 5.26
CA TRP A 244 -9.59 -14.89 3.82
C TRP A 244 -8.79 -16.14 3.55
N THR A 245 -7.61 -16.28 4.17
CA THR A 245 -6.70 -17.41 3.92
C THR A 245 -7.29 -18.73 4.40
N ARG A 246 -8.03 -18.73 5.52
CA ARG A 246 -8.73 -19.91 6.04
C ARG A 246 -9.74 -20.46 5.04
N VAL A 247 -10.55 -19.60 4.43
CA VAL A 247 -11.54 -20.01 3.43
C VAL A 247 -10.87 -20.40 2.12
N LEU A 248 -10.03 -19.51 1.57
CA LEU A 248 -9.54 -19.62 0.20
C LEU A 248 -8.50 -20.72 0.02
N SER A 249 -7.76 -21.10 1.07
CA SER A 249 -6.80 -22.22 1.03
C SER A 249 -7.47 -23.57 0.74
N THR A 250 -8.74 -23.73 1.11
CA THR A 250 -9.49 -24.97 0.91
C THR A 250 -10.40 -24.94 -0.33
N LEU A 251 -10.78 -23.75 -0.79
CA LEU A 251 -11.79 -23.57 -1.83
C LEU A 251 -11.29 -23.97 -3.22
N TRP A 252 -10.07 -23.55 -3.57
CA TRP A 252 -9.54 -23.70 -4.95
C TRP A 252 -8.16 -24.34 -5.04
N GLY A 253 -7.58 -24.84 -3.93
CA GLY A 253 -6.28 -25.54 -3.95
C GLY A 253 -5.16 -24.75 -4.63
N LEU A 254 -5.06 -23.45 -4.31
CA LEU A 254 -4.07 -22.55 -4.89
C LEU A 254 -2.69 -22.73 -4.25
N ASP A 255 -1.61 -22.53 -5.02
CA ASP A 255 -0.28 -22.37 -4.43
C ASP A 255 -0.21 -21.10 -3.58
N GLU A 256 0.79 -21.01 -2.69
CA GLU A 256 0.87 -19.92 -1.71
C GLU A 256 0.87 -18.52 -2.34
N ARG A 257 1.56 -18.33 -3.47
CA ARG A 257 1.62 -17.02 -4.12
C ARG A 257 0.28 -16.68 -4.76
N SER A 258 -0.34 -17.62 -5.46
CA SER A 258 -1.68 -17.42 -6.02
C SER A 258 -2.74 -17.19 -4.94
N LEU A 259 -2.64 -17.87 -3.79
CA LEU A 259 -3.51 -17.63 -2.64
C LEU A 259 -3.39 -16.19 -2.13
N ARG A 260 -2.17 -15.67 -1.96
CA ARG A 260 -1.94 -14.28 -1.54
C ARG A 260 -2.54 -13.27 -2.53
N ILE A 261 -2.30 -13.45 -3.83
CA ILE A 261 -2.87 -12.58 -4.88
C ILE A 261 -4.40 -12.57 -4.82
N VAL A 262 -5.02 -13.75 -4.70
CA VAL A 262 -6.49 -13.87 -4.65
C VAL A 262 -7.06 -13.26 -3.37
N CYS A 263 -6.44 -13.49 -2.22
CA CYS A 263 -6.82 -12.87 -0.95
C CYS A 263 -6.78 -11.33 -1.03
N ASP A 264 -5.66 -10.75 -1.48
CA ASP A 264 -5.51 -9.29 -1.57
C ASP A 264 -6.52 -8.68 -2.54
N HIS A 265 -6.59 -9.20 -3.77
CA HIS A 265 -7.42 -8.58 -4.79
C HIS A 265 -8.92 -8.76 -4.51
N LEU A 266 -9.35 -9.88 -3.91
CA LEU A 266 -10.74 -10.01 -3.47
C LEU A 266 -11.07 -9.06 -2.33
N ARG A 267 -10.25 -9.02 -1.27
CA ARG A 267 -10.42 -8.08 -0.15
C ARG A 267 -10.51 -6.63 -0.66
N SER A 268 -9.58 -6.25 -1.53
CA SER A 268 -9.53 -4.92 -2.13
C SER A 268 -10.73 -4.63 -3.01
N SER A 269 -11.19 -5.62 -3.80
CA SER A 269 -12.41 -5.47 -4.62
C SER A 269 -13.65 -5.27 -3.74
N VAL A 270 -13.79 -6.04 -2.66
CA VAL A 270 -14.90 -5.88 -1.70
C VAL A 270 -14.90 -4.48 -1.09
N VAL A 271 -13.74 -4.00 -0.66
CA VAL A 271 -13.59 -2.65 -0.10
C VAL A 271 -13.98 -1.58 -1.14
N VAL A 272 -13.43 -1.64 -2.34
CA VAL A 272 -13.66 -0.62 -3.39
C VAL A 272 -15.13 -0.60 -3.85
N ILE A 273 -15.77 -1.77 -3.95
CA ILE A 273 -17.21 -1.85 -4.25
C ILE A 273 -18.05 -1.33 -3.08
N GLY A 274 -17.62 -1.58 -1.84
CA GLY A 274 -18.25 -1.05 -0.63
C GLY A 274 -18.26 0.49 -0.57
N GLU A 275 -17.24 1.13 -1.14
CA GLU A 275 -17.18 2.59 -1.34
C GLU A 275 -18.03 3.10 -2.52
N GLY A 276 -18.78 2.20 -3.19
CA GLY A 276 -19.69 2.55 -4.27
C GLY A 276 -19.05 2.63 -5.66
N VAL A 277 -17.84 2.09 -5.85
CA VAL A 277 -17.19 2.03 -7.17
C VAL A 277 -17.59 0.76 -7.92
N TRP A 278 -18.09 0.95 -9.15
CA TRP A 278 -18.55 -0.15 -10.01
C TRP A 278 -17.58 -0.41 -11.17
N PRO A 279 -17.39 -1.68 -11.61
CA PRO A 279 -16.55 -2.01 -12.75
C PRO A 279 -16.90 -1.24 -14.03
N SER A 280 -15.92 -0.59 -14.63
CA SER A 280 -16.06 0.20 -15.86
C SER A 280 -14.79 0.14 -16.73
N ASN A 281 -14.81 0.77 -17.91
CA ASN A 281 -13.65 0.81 -18.80
C ASN A 281 -12.62 1.91 -18.42
N THR A 282 -12.93 2.79 -17.48
CA THR A 282 -12.11 3.99 -17.19
C THR A 282 -12.08 4.35 -15.71
N GLY A 283 -11.06 5.12 -15.31
CA GLY A 283 -10.92 5.67 -13.96
C GLY A 283 -10.98 4.62 -12.85
N ARG A 284 -11.68 4.93 -11.75
CA ARG A 284 -11.84 4.04 -10.58
C ARG A 284 -12.48 2.70 -10.94
N GLY A 285 -13.46 2.72 -11.84
CA GLY A 285 -14.15 1.50 -12.28
C GLY A 285 -13.25 0.55 -13.07
N TYR A 286 -12.25 1.07 -13.78
CA TYR A 286 -11.24 0.23 -14.43
C TYR A 286 -10.35 -0.50 -13.43
N VAL A 287 -10.01 0.17 -12.31
CA VAL A 287 -9.17 -0.44 -11.26
C VAL A 287 -9.87 -1.64 -10.63
N VAL A 288 -11.11 -1.49 -10.15
CA VAL A 288 -11.85 -2.62 -9.56
C VAL A 288 -12.08 -3.75 -10.56
N ARG A 289 -12.36 -3.42 -11.83
CA ARG A 289 -12.43 -4.42 -12.89
C ARG A 289 -11.11 -5.19 -13.01
N ARG A 290 -9.98 -4.49 -13.04
CA ARG A 290 -8.64 -5.09 -13.18
C ARG A 290 -8.36 -6.05 -12.01
N LEU A 291 -8.71 -5.67 -10.78
CA LEU A 291 -8.56 -6.55 -9.61
C LEU A 291 -9.37 -7.84 -9.73
N ILE A 292 -10.67 -7.72 -10.05
CA ILE A 292 -11.55 -8.89 -10.24
C ILE A 292 -11.02 -9.80 -11.34
N ARG A 293 -10.61 -9.23 -12.48
CA ARG A 293 -10.09 -10.02 -13.60
C ARG A 293 -8.75 -10.68 -13.28
N ARG A 294 -7.87 -10.05 -12.49
CA ARG A 294 -6.63 -10.69 -12.02
C ARG A 294 -6.91 -11.90 -11.13
N VAL A 295 -7.93 -11.83 -10.26
CA VAL A 295 -8.40 -12.99 -9.50
C VAL A 295 -8.84 -14.10 -10.46
N LEU A 296 -9.76 -13.80 -11.39
CA LEU A 296 -10.28 -14.77 -12.35
C LEU A 296 -9.17 -15.37 -13.23
N THR A 297 -8.19 -14.58 -13.66
CA THR A 297 -7.01 -15.06 -14.38
C THR A 297 -6.23 -16.10 -13.58
N VAL A 298 -6.03 -15.88 -12.28
CA VAL A 298 -5.37 -16.87 -11.41
C VAL A 298 -6.21 -18.14 -11.29
N LEU A 299 -7.51 -18.02 -11.07
CA LEU A 299 -8.42 -19.17 -10.91
C LEU A 299 -8.49 -20.01 -12.19
N TRP A 300 -8.78 -19.36 -13.32
CA TRP A 300 -9.06 -20.01 -14.60
C TRP A 300 -7.81 -20.52 -15.33
N ARG A 301 -6.62 -20.01 -14.98
CA ARG A 301 -5.36 -20.62 -15.44
C ARG A 301 -5.22 -22.06 -14.95
N GLY A 302 -5.74 -22.37 -13.76
CA GLY A 302 -5.73 -23.71 -13.19
C GLY A 302 -6.96 -24.52 -13.59
N ASP A 303 -8.14 -23.92 -13.48
CA ASP A 303 -9.43 -24.57 -13.74
C ASP A 303 -10.49 -23.50 -14.05
N GLU A 304 -10.98 -23.47 -15.30
CA GLU A 304 -12.01 -22.53 -15.77
C GLU A 304 -13.39 -22.74 -15.11
N SER A 305 -13.61 -23.85 -14.38
CA SER A 305 -14.86 -24.10 -13.67
C SER A 305 -14.99 -23.35 -12.34
N ARG A 306 -13.88 -22.83 -11.80
CA ARG A 306 -13.85 -22.08 -10.54
C ARG A 306 -14.63 -20.77 -10.69
N SER A 307 -15.50 -20.48 -9.73
CA SER A 307 -16.38 -19.31 -9.81
C SER A 307 -16.28 -18.42 -8.57
N LEU A 308 -16.43 -17.10 -8.72
CA LEU A 308 -16.60 -16.21 -7.57
C LEU A 308 -17.94 -16.47 -6.86
N GLY A 309 -18.84 -17.22 -7.49
CA GLY A 309 -20.04 -17.76 -6.88
C GLY A 309 -19.77 -18.72 -5.71
N ASP A 310 -18.58 -19.33 -5.66
CA ASP A 310 -18.19 -20.25 -4.58
C ASP A 310 -17.86 -19.53 -3.27
N LEU A 311 -17.65 -18.20 -3.31
CA LEU A 311 -17.29 -17.41 -2.14
C LEU A 311 -18.40 -17.41 -1.09
N PRO A 312 -18.08 -17.69 0.19
CA PRO A 312 -19.04 -17.64 1.26
C PRO A 312 -19.47 -16.19 1.55
N GLY A 313 -20.73 -16.02 1.96
CA GLY A 313 -21.31 -14.71 2.23
C GLY A 313 -20.62 -13.93 3.34
N GLU A 314 -19.86 -14.58 4.22
CA GLU A 314 -19.09 -13.93 5.28
C GLU A 314 -17.94 -13.04 4.76
N LEU A 315 -17.38 -13.35 3.59
CA LEU A 315 -16.28 -12.58 3.00
C LEU A 315 -16.77 -11.42 2.13
N VAL A 316 -17.90 -11.60 1.44
CA VAL A 316 -18.40 -10.65 0.44
C VAL A 316 -19.67 -9.91 0.87
N GLY A 317 -20.25 -10.26 2.02
CA GLY A 317 -21.52 -9.72 2.49
C GLY A 317 -22.74 -10.22 1.70
N SER A 318 -23.93 -9.82 2.15
CA SER A 318 -25.22 -10.21 1.53
C SER A 318 -25.76 -9.10 0.62
N GLY A 319 -25.52 -9.20 -0.70
CA GLY A 319 -26.24 -8.40 -1.69
C GLY A 319 -25.37 -7.83 -2.81
N SER A 320 -25.05 -6.53 -2.72
CA SER A 320 -24.51 -5.73 -3.84
C SER A 320 -23.13 -6.19 -4.32
N VAL A 321 -22.18 -6.42 -3.40
CA VAL A 321 -20.80 -6.78 -3.74
C VAL A 321 -20.74 -8.10 -4.50
N ARG A 322 -21.41 -9.15 -4.01
CA ARG A 322 -21.46 -10.45 -4.68
C ARG A 322 -22.06 -10.33 -6.09
N GLY A 323 -23.13 -9.56 -6.24
CA GLY A 323 -23.73 -9.30 -7.55
C GLY A 323 -22.75 -8.66 -8.54
N VAL A 324 -21.97 -7.68 -8.08
CA VAL A 324 -20.94 -7.02 -8.90
C VAL A 324 -19.84 -7.98 -9.33
N LEU A 325 -19.34 -8.80 -8.40
CA LEU A 325 -18.31 -9.79 -8.69
C LEU A 325 -18.78 -10.78 -9.77
N LEU A 326 -19.98 -11.33 -9.62
CA LEU A 326 -20.57 -12.28 -10.58
C LEU A 326 -20.87 -11.64 -11.94
N GLU A 327 -21.31 -10.38 -11.95
CA GLU A 327 -21.54 -9.67 -13.20
C GLU A 327 -20.24 -9.48 -13.99
N GLU A 328 -19.17 -9.05 -13.33
CA GLU A 328 -17.86 -8.88 -13.97
C GLU A 328 -17.23 -10.23 -14.35
N GLU A 329 -17.42 -11.28 -13.55
CA GLU A 329 -17.07 -12.66 -13.93
C GLU A 329 -17.74 -13.08 -15.24
N GLY A 330 -19.06 -12.92 -15.35
CA GLY A 330 -19.78 -13.23 -16.58
C GLY A 330 -19.35 -12.38 -17.77
N ARG A 331 -19.03 -11.09 -17.57
CA ARG A 331 -18.48 -10.22 -18.62
C ARG A 331 -17.11 -10.69 -19.08
N PHE A 332 -16.26 -11.13 -18.15
CA PHE A 332 -14.93 -11.63 -18.46
C PHE A 332 -14.98 -12.99 -19.16
N GLY A 333 -15.87 -13.90 -18.75
CA GLY A 333 -16.13 -15.16 -19.44
C GLY A 333 -16.52 -14.95 -20.91
N ARG A 334 -17.49 -14.06 -21.19
CA ARG A 334 -17.88 -13.68 -22.57
C ARG A 334 -16.74 -13.04 -23.37
N LEU A 335 -15.79 -12.39 -22.70
CA LEU A 335 -14.59 -11.86 -23.35
C LEU A 335 -13.66 -13.00 -23.77
N LEU A 336 -13.45 -14.01 -22.91
CA LEU A 336 -12.62 -15.17 -23.24
C LEU A 336 -13.24 -16.03 -24.34
N GLU A 337 -14.56 -16.25 -24.33
CA GLU A 337 -15.28 -16.96 -25.39
C GLU A 337 -15.05 -16.30 -26.76
N ARG A 338 -15.16 -14.96 -26.82
CA ARG A 338 -14.84 -14.21 -28.04
C ARG A 338 -13.34 -14.30 -28.38
N GLY A 339 -12.49 -14.28 -27.36
CA GLY A 339 -11.05 -14.46 -27.49
C GLY A 339 -10.65 -15.79 -28.12
N ARG A 340 -11.33 -16.89 -27.80
CA ARG A 340 -11.12 -18.19 -28.47
C ARG A 340 -11.35 -18.10 -29.98
N GLY A 341 -12.36 -17.34 -30.41
CA GLY A 341 -12.59 -17.04 -31.81
C GLY A 341 -11.43 -16.25 -32.45
N VAL A 342 -10.88 -15.26 -31.75
CA VAL A 342 -9.71 -14.50 -32.21
C VAL A 342 -8.48 -15.39 -32.35
N LEU A 343 -8.17 -16.19 -31.31
CA LEU A 343 -7.02 -17.10 -31.28
C LEU A 343 -7.10 -18.23 -32.32
N SER A 344 -8.30 -18.52 -32.87
CA SER A 344 -8.46 -19.50 -33.96
C SER A 344 -7.90 -19.05 -35.31
N ARG A 345 -7.60 -17.74 -35.46
CA ARG A 345 -7.07 -17.15 -36.71
C ARG A 345 -5.66 -17.66 -37.02
N PRO A 346 -5.28 -17.81 -38.31
CA PRO A 346 -3.97 -18.32 -38.70
C PRO A 346 -2.79 -17.55 -38.11
N GLU A 347 -2.93 -16.24 -37.92
CA GLU A 347 -1.90 -15.36 -37.34
C GLU A 347 -1.51 -15.71 -35.89
N PHE A 348 -2.37 -16.44 -35.16
CA PHE A 348 -2.11 -16.91 -33.79
C PHE A 348 -1.85 -18.42 -33.69
N ARG A 349 -1.73 -19.12 -34.83
CA ARG A 349 -1.43 -20.56 -34.86
C ARG A 349 0.08 -20.77 -34.75
N GLY A 350 0.60 -20.72 -33.53
CA GLY A 350 2.02 -20.94 -33.25
C GLY A 350 2.45 -20.46 -31.87
N VAL A 351 3.77 -20.43 -31.64
CA VAL A 351 4.33 -19.80 -30.44
C VAL A 351 4.21 -18.29 -30.61
N LEU A 352 3.39 -17.66 -29.78
CA LEU A 352 3.25 -16.21 -29.74
C LEU A 352 4.48 -15.58 -29.08
N GLY A 353 4.97 -14.49 -29.67
CA GLY A 353 5.96 -13.61 -29.08
C GLY A 353 5.31 -12.55 -28.19
N ASP A 354 6.14 -11.71 -27.57
CA ASP A 354 5.68 -10.69 -26.64
C ASP A 354 4.83 -9.59 -27.33
N GLU A 355 5.06 -9.34 -28.62
CA GLU A 355 4.27 -8.39 -29.41
C GLU A 355 2.84 -8.91 -29.65
N GLU A 356 2.66 -10.20 -29.99
CA GLU A 356 1.32 -10.76 -30.14
C GLU A 356 0.58 -10.81 -28.80
N TYR A 357 1.25 -11.16 -27.70
CA TYR A 357 0.62 -11.11 -26.38
C TYR A 357 0.19 -9.69 -26.00
N ARG A 358 1.04 -8.69 -26.28
CA ARG A 358 0.70 -7.28 -26.07
C ARG A 358 -0.48 -6.87 -26.94
N TYR A 359 -0.50 -7.25 -28.21
CA TYR A 359 -1.62 -6.97 -29.12
C TYR A 359 -2.93 -7.61 -28.62
N LEU A 360 -2.89 -8.87 -28.19
CA LEU A 360 -4.06 -9.60 -27.66
C LEU A 360 -4.59 -8.95 -26.37
N HIS A 361 -3.69 -8.52 -25.49
CA HIS A 361 -4.03 -7.78 -24.29
C HIS A 361 -4.64 -6.42 -24.62
N ASP A 362 -3.97 -5.60 -25.42
CA ASP A 362 -4.38 -4.21 -25.66
C ASP A 362 -5.63 -4.10 -26.54
N THR A 363 -5.81 -5.03 -27.48
CA THR A 363 -6.92 -4.99 -28.45
C THR A 363 -8.14 -5.77 -27.95
N TYR A 364 -7.93 -6.94 -27.34
CA TYR A 364 -9.01 -7.86 -26.98
C TYR A 364 -9.16 -8.05 -25.47
N GLY A 365 -8.28 -7.46 -24.65
CA GLY A 365 -8.32 -7.58 -23.20
C GLY A 365 -7.98 -8.99 -22.69
N LEU A 366 -7.28 -9.80 -23.49
CA LEU A 366 -6.94 -11.18 -23.17
C LEU A 366 -5.62 -11.23 -22.35
N PRO A 367 -5.65 -11.70 -21.10
CA PRO A 367 -4.43 -11.83 -20.30
C PRO A 367 -3.54 -12.94 -20.85
N ARG A 368 -2.22 -12.68 -20.88
CA ARG A 368 -1.19 -13.61 -21.38
C ARG A 368 -1.34 -15.00 -20.77
N GLU A 369 -1.56 -15.06 -19.47
CA GLU A 369 -1.65 -16.30 -18.69
C GLU A 369 -2.80 -17.20 -19.13
N LEU A 370 -3.91 -16.60 -19.58
CA LEU A 370 -5.05 -17.35 -20.09
C LEU A 370 -4.85 -17.71 -21.56
N VAL A 371 -4.27 -16.83 -22.37
CA VAL A 371 -3.99 -17.13 -23.80
C VAL A 371 -3.20 -18.43 -23.96
N VAL A 372 -2.20 -18.68 -23.11
CA VAL A 372 -1.43 -19.94 -23.13
C VAL A 372 -2.30 -21.17 -22.91
N GLY A 373 -3.30 -21.08 -22.01
CA GLY A 373 -4.27 -22.14 -21.79
C GLY A 373 -5.29 -22.28 -22.92
N LEU A 374 -5.73 -21.16 -23.50
CA LEU A 374 -6.71 -21.12 -24.60
C LEU A 374 -6.17 -21.62 -25.94
N LEU A 375 -4.84 -21.62 -26.14
CA LEU A 375 -4.17 -22.13 -27.34
C LEU A 375 -3.92 -23.66 -27.31
N ARG A 376 -4.08 -24.30 -26.14
CA ARG A 376 -4.05 -25.76 -26.00
C ARG A 376 -5.41 -26.34 -26.38
#